data_AF-A0A212CLY7-F1
#
_entry.id   AF-A0A212CLY7-F1
#
_cell.length_a   1.000
_cell.length_b   1.000
_cell.length_c   1.000
_cell.angle_alpha   90.00
_cell.angle_beta   90.00
_cell.angle_gamma   90.00
#
_symmetry.space_group_name_H-M   'P 1'
#
loop_
_entity.id
_entity.type
_entity.pdbx_description
1 polymer ?
#
loop_
_entity_poly.entity_id
_entity_poly.type
_entity_poly.pdbx_seq_one_letter_code
_entity_poly.pdbx_strand_id
1 'polypeptide(L)'
;MISPVMEAEELTNDILAIKNIIPTKDDIWATFEVIENEELERPLHYTENVLEQVLRWSSLAEPGSAYLVVKRFLTTDTIKHYNGR
;
A
#
# COMPACT_ATOMS: atom_id res chain seq x y z
N MET A 1 -10.35 12.38 -0.31
CA MET A 1 -11.52 11.51 -0.58
C MET A 1 -11.06 10.43 -1.52
N ILE A 2 -11.36 9.16 -1.27
CA ILE A 2 -10.99 8.05 -2.16
C ILE A 2 -12.08 7.93 -3.23
N SER A 3 -11.69 7.96 -4.51
CA SER A 3 -12.58 7.74 -5.64
C SER A 3 -12.86 6.23 -5.81
N PRO A 4 -14.04 5.82 -6.30
CA PRO A 4 -14.34 4.41 -6.56
C PRO A 4 -13.42 3.76 -7.60
N VAL A 5 -12.70 4.55 -8.39
CA VAL A 5 -11.74 4.07 -9.40
C VAL A 5 -10.27 4.32 -9.02
N MET A 6 -10.01 4.79 -7.79
CA MET A 6 -8.65 5.13 -7.35
C MET A 6 -7.76 3.89 -7.30
N GLU A 7 -6.65 3.94 -8.03
CA GLU A 7 -5.62 2.91 -8.03
C GLU A 7 -4.57 3.17 -6.93
N ALA A 8 -3.84 2.14 -6.51
CA ALA A 8 -2.82 2.24 -5.48
C ALA A 8 -1.68 3.21 -5.85
N GLU A 9 -1.35 3.34 -7.13
CA GLU A 9 -0.39 4.33 -7.64
C GLU A 9 -0.88 5.76 -7.40
N GLU A 10 -2.14 6.04 -7.76
CA GLU A 10 -2.76 7.36 -7.59
C GLU A 10 -2.75 7.75 -6.11
N LEU A 11 -3.15 6.83 -5.21
CA LEU A 11 -3.09 7.06 -3.78
C LEU A 11 -1.65 7.32 -3.29
N THR A 12 -0.68 6.56 -3.77
CA THR A 12 0.72 6.75 -3.40
C THR A 12 1.19 8.17 -3.80
N ASN A 13 0.92 8.58 -5.04
CA ASN A 13 1.28 9.90 -5.55
C ASN A 13 0.58 11.04 -4.78
N ASP A 14 -0.71 10.90 -4.49
CA ASP A 14 -1.47 11.87 -3.71
C ASP A 14 -0.87 12.06 -2.31
N ILE A 15 -0.52 10.96 -1.62
CA ILE A 15 0.08 11.04 -0.30
C ILE A 15 1.46 11.70 -0.34
N LEU A 16 2.28 11.42 -1.37
CA LEU A 16 3.56 12.08 -1.56
C LEU A 16 3.39 13.58 -1.80
N ALA A 17 2.42 13.97 -2.64
CA ALA A 17 2.10 15.37 -2.91
C ALA A 17 1.61 16.09 -1.63
N ILE A 18 0.72 15.47 -0.86
CA ILE A 18 0.22 16.01 0.43
C ILE A 18 1.37 16.20 1.42
N LYS A 19 2.33 15.27 1.46
CA LYS A 19 3.51 15.36 2.33
C LYS A 19 4.64 16.20 1.75
N ASN A 20 4.48 16.76 0.54
CA ASN A 20 5.51 17.51 -0.19
C ASN A 20 6.83 16.72 -0.33
N ILE A 21 6.72 15.42 -0.58
CA ILE A 21 7.84 14.51 -0.81
C ILE A 21 8.09 14.41 -2.31
N ILE A 22 9.32 14.72 -2.73
CA ILE A 22 9.76 14.54 -4.12
C ILE A 22 10.62 13.27 -4.15
N PRO A 23 10.13 12.15 -4.70
CA PRO A 23 10.91 10.92 -4.76
C PRO A 23 12.15 11.09 -5.64
N THR A 24 13.28 10.55 -5.19
CA THR A 24 14.52 10.50 -5.97
C THR A 24 14.56 9.23 -6.83
N LYS A 25 15.52 9.14 -7.77
CA LYS A 25 15.62 8.05 -8.76
C LYS A 25 15.69 6.64 -8.16
N ASP A 26 16.16 6.51 -6.91
CA ASP A 26 16.28 5.23 -6.19
C ASP A 26 15.15 4.98 -5.18
N ASP A 27 14.27 5.97 -4.94
CA ASP A 27 13.17 5.83 -4.00
C ASP A 27 11.98 5.15 -4.68
N ILE A 28 11.69 3.91 -4.29
CA ILE A 28 10.43 3.27 -4.66
C ILE A 28 9.44 3.45 -3.52
N TRP A 29 8.27 4.00 -3.84
CA TRP A 29 7.16 4.14 -2.91
C TRP A 29 6.00 3.26 -3.37
N ALA A 30 5.34 2.61 -2.42
CA ALA A 30 4.10 1.91 -2.70
C ALA A 30 3.15 2.00 -1.51
N THR A 31 1.88 1.74 -1.79
CA THR A 31 0.87 1.51 -0.78
C THR A 31 0.89 0.05 -0.35
N PHE A 32 0.86 -0.19 0.95
CA PHE A 32 0.80 -1.51 1.56
C PHE A 32 -0.50 -1.65 2.33
N GLU A 33 -1.07 -2.84 2.26
CA GLU A 33 -2.10 -3.32 3.17
C GLU A 33 -1.42 -3.91 4.40
N VAL A 34 -1.92 -3.53 5.58
CA VAL A 34 -1.51 -4.07 6.88
C VAL A 34 -2.75 -4.53 7.62
N ILE A 35 -2.67 -5.72 8.22
CA ILE A 35 -3.76 -6.30 9.02
C ILE A 35 -3.19 -6.63 10.42
N GLU A 36 -3.64 -5.90 11.44
CA GLU A 36 -3.15 -5.94 12.83
C GLU A 36 -3.42 -7.23 13.59
N ASN A 37 -4.25 -8.14 13.08
CA ASN A 37 -4.37 -9.51 13.61
C ASN A 37 -3.16 -10.40 13.25
N GLU A 38 -2.02 -9.76 12.94
CA GLU A 38 -0.64 -10.28 12.84
C GLU A 38 -0.49 -11.42 11.82
N GLU A 39 0.00 -11.22 10.60
CA GLU A 39 1.45 -11.29 10.28
C GLU A 39 1.75 -10.76 8.85
N LEU A 40 0.76 -10.18 8.15
CA LEU A 40 0.86 -9.94 6.71
C LEU A 40 0.86 -8.45 6.38
N GLU A 41 2.01 -7.99 5.89
CA GLU A 41 2.13 -6.74 5.15
C GLU A 41 2.32 -7.09 3.67
N ARG A 42 1.40 -6.61 2.83
CA ARG A 42 1.45 -6.87 1.39
C ARG A 42 1.51 -5.55 0.62
N PRO A 43 2.47 -5.39 -0.32
CA PRO A 43 2.40 -4.30 -1.28
C PRO A 43 1.20 -4.50 -2.21
N LEU A 44 0.42 -3.43 -2.40
CA LEU A 44 -0.57 -3.40 -3.46
C LEU A 44 0.12 -3.18 -4.80
N HIS A 45 -0.32 -3.92 -5.81
CA HIS A 45 0.07 -3.63 -7.18
C HIS A 45 -0.43 -2.24 -7.58
N TYR A 46 0.33 -1.53 -8.41
CA TYR A 46 0.08 -0.12 -8.72
C TYR A 46 -1.33 0.12 -9.31
N THR A 47 -1.90 -0.87 -10.01
CA THR A 47 -3.26 -0.86 -10.59
C THR A 47 -4.36 -1.45 -9.68
N GLU A 48 -4.04 -1.92 -8.47
CA GLU A 48 -5.07 -2.45 -7.57
C GLU A 48 -5.99 -1.31 -7.10
N ASN A 49 -7.29 -1.57 -7.09
CA ASN A 49 -8.29 -0.59 -6.67
C ASN A 49 -8.31 -0.47 -5.14
N VAL A 50 -8.08 0.74 -4.65
CA VAL A 50 -7.98 1.06 -3.23
C VAL A 50 -9.29 0.80 -2.50
N LEU A 51 -10.41 1.20 -3.10
CA LEU A 51 -11.73 1.05 -2.48
C LEU A 51 -12.10 -0.43 -2.35
N GLU A 52 -11.88 -1.23 -3.41
CA GLU A 52 -12.12 -2.67 -3.39
C GLU A 52 -11.31 -3.35 -2.27
N GLN A 53 -10.06 -2.92 -2.05
CA GLN A 53 -9.24 -3.46 -0.98
C GLN A 53 -9.80 -3.13 0.41
N VAL A 54 -10.24 -1.89 0.62
CA VAL A 54 -10.90 -1.47 1.87
C VAL A 54 -12.21 -2.22 2.09
N LEU A 55 -12.99 -2.44 1.03
CA LEU A 55 -14.26 -3.17 1.11
C LEU A 55 -14.05 -4.64 1.53
N ARG A 56 -12.96 -5.28 1.08
CA ARG A 56 -12.62 -6.64 1.53
C ARG A 56 -12.42 -6.72 3.04
N TRP A 57 -11.89 -5.66 3.66
CA TRP A 57 -11.69 -5.62 5.11
C TRP A 57 -12.97 -5.61 5.93
N SER A 58 -14.09 -5.14 5.34
CA SER A 58 -15.40 -5.23 5.99
C SER A 58 -15.82 -6.67 6.31
N SER A 59 -15.23 -7.65 5.62
CA SER A 59 -15.47 -9.08 5.83
C SER A 59 -14.49 -9.74 6.81
N LEU A 60 -13.50 -8.99 7.32
CA LEU A 60 -12.63 -9.49 8.38
C LEU A 60 -13.40 -9.64 9.69
N ALA A 61 -12.90 -10.51 10.57
CA ALA A 61 -13.46 -10.68 11.92
C ALA A 61 -13.48 -9.34 12.67
N GLU A 62 -12.46 -8.50 12.44
CA GLU A 62 -12.31 -7.16 13.01
C GLU A 62 -11.99 -6.16 11.89
N PRO A 63 -12.99 -5.54 11.24
CA PRO A 63 -12.74 -4.65 10.10
C PRO A 63 -11.83 -3.45 10.40
N GLY A 64 -11.79 -3.01 11.66
CA GLY A 64 -10.94 -1.91 12.11
C GLY A 64 -9.46 -2.28 12.25
N SER A 65 -9.10 -3.57 12.14
CA SER A 65 -7.72 -4.03 12.25
C SER A 65 -6.93 -3.88 10.96
N ALA A 66 -7.51 -3.40 9.87
CA ALA A 66 -6.84 -3.28 8.57
C ALA A 66 -6.69 -1.83 8.13
N TYR A 67 -5.52 -1.48 7.59
CA TYR A 67 -5.23 -0.13 7.11
C TYR A 67 -4.23 -0.11 5.97
N LEU A 68 -4.20 1.02 5.27
CA LEU A 68 -3.21 1.31 4.23
C LEU A 68 -2.07 2.13 4.80
N VAL A 69 -0.85 1.82 4.38
CA VAL A 69 0.34 2.61 4.69
C VAL A 69 1.16 2.84 3.43
N VAL A 70 1.56 4.09 3.20
CA VAL A 70 2.49 4.43 2.11
C VAL A 70 3.91 4.39 2.67
N LYS A 71 4.74 3.52 2.11
CA LYS A 71 6.12 3.30 2.56
C LYS A 71 7.09 3.38 1.41
N ARG A 72 8.30 3.82 1.74
CA ARG A 72 9.46 3.77 0.86
C ARG A 72 10.22 2.47 1.08
N PHE A 73 10.65 1.81 0.02
CA PHE A 73 11.59 0.71 0.08
C PHE A 73 12.67 0.87 -0.99
N LEU A 74 13.86 0.32 -0.72
CA LEU A 74 14.97 0.35 -1.66
C LEU A 74 14.80 -0.80 -2.66
N THR A 75 15.29 -0.60 -3.89
CA THR A 75 15.35 -1.64 -4.94
C THR A 75 16.00 -2.95 -4.45
N THR A 76 16.86 -2.88 -3.44
CA THR A 76 17.55 -4.04 -2.84
C THR A 76 16.67 -4.83 -1.86
N ASP A 77 15.62 -4.22 -1.31
CA ASP A 77 14.65 -4.89 -0.42
C ASP A 77 13.62 -5.71 -1.20
N THR A 78 13.30 -5.31 -2.43
CA THR A 78 12.37 -6.02 -3.33
C THR A 78 12.86 -7.43 -3.67
N ILE A 79 14.17 -7.65 -3.70
CA ILE A 79 14.79 -8.97 -3.98
C ILE A 79 14.69 -9.91 -2.76
N LYS A 80 14.59 -9.37 -1.54
CA LYS A 80 14.51 -10.19 -0.32
C LYS A 80 13.09 -10.66 -0.01
N HIS A 81 12.08 -9.89 -0.38
CA HIS A 81 10.67 -10.26 -0.13
C HIS A 81 10.07 -11.20 -1.19
N TYR A 82 10.67 -11.31 -2.37
CA TYR A 82 10.20 -12.20 -3.45
C TYR A 82 10.91 -13.58 -3.49
N ASN A 83 11.75 -13.90 -2.50
CA ASN A 83 12.55 -15.13 -2.50
C ASN A 83 12.46 -15.92 -1.18
N GLY A 84 11.26 -15.98 -0.60
CA GLY A 84 11.00 -16.50 0.74
C GLY A 84 9.97 -17.61 0.82
N ARG A 85 10.19 -18.70 0.05
CA ARG A 85 9.66 -20.07 0.23
C ARG A 85 8.29 -20.45 -0.32
#